data_AF-A0AAV6HUK2-F1
#
_entry.id   AF-A0AAV6HUK2-F1
#
_cell.length_a   1.000
_cell.length_b   1.000
_cell.length_c   1.000
_cell.angle_alpha   90.00
_cell.angle_beta   90.00
_cell.angle_gamma   90.00
#
_symmetry.space_group_name_H-M   'P 1'
#
loop_
_entity.id
_entity.type
_entity.pdbx_description
1 polymer ?
#
loop_
_entity_poly.entity_id
_entity_poly.type
_entity_poly.pdbx_seq_one_letter_code
_entity_poly.pdbx_strand_id
1 'polypeptide(L)'
;MATIELANLGFQLPPLPTISPLTPITRRSHVQFRNGFGPSVNRRAASIRPPFLRISDSYEQIVQEVELAVQILEGSEGVPDPTSSSLIEGRWQLMFTTRPGTASPIQRTFVGVDIFSVFQEVYLQTNDPRVSNIVRFSDAIGELKVEAAASIKDGKRILFQFDKAAFSLKFLPFKVPYPVPFRLLGDEAKGWLDTTYLSHSGNLRISRGNKGTTFVLQKNNEPRQILLEAISKDKGVREAIDEFISLNKNAAKGEPELLEGEWKMIWSSQVETDSWLENAANGLMGMQIVKPNGKLKFLADMVLGVKFSMDGTFV
;
A
#
# COMPACT_ATOMS: atom_id res chain seq x y z
N MET A 1 -10.02 -6.82 23.69
CA MET A 1 -9.56 -8.02 22.95
C MET A 1 -10.01 -7.87 21.51
N ALA A 2 -9.08 -7.84 20.57
CA ALA A 2 -9.35 -7.60 19.15
C ALA A 2 -9.90 -8.88 18.50
N THR A 3 -11.15 -8.83 18.05
CA THR A 3 -11.77 -9.88 17.24
C THR A 3 -11.26 -9.74 15.81
N ILE A 4 -10.51 -10.73 15.32
CA ILE A 4 -9.98 -10.77 13.96
C ILE A 4 -11.08 -11.31 13.04
N GLU A 5 -11.71 -10.43 12.25
CA GLU A 5 -12.47 -10.87 11.09
C GLU A 5 -11.50 -11.36 10.01
N LEU A 6 -11.40 -12.69 9.86
CA LEU A 6 -10.67 -13.33 8.77
C LEU A 6 -11.37 -12.98 7.45
N ALA A 7 -10.62 -12.37 6.54
CA ALA A 7 -11.07 -11.94 5.22
C ALA A 7 -11.90 -13.04 4.51
N ASN A 8 -13.18 -12.75 4.32
CA ASN A 8 -14.15 -13.67 3.76
C ASN A 8 -13.89 -13.93 2.28
N LEU A 9 -13.35 -15.11 1.98
CA LEU A 9 -13.30 -15.70 0.63
C LEU A 9 -14.66 -16.24 0.15
N GLY A 10 -15.77 -15.99 0.86
CA GLY A 10 -17.12 -16.29 0.35
C GLY A 10 -18.12 -16.94 1.31
N PHE A 11 -18.08 -16.70 2.62
CA PHE A 11 -19.10 -17.22 3.55
C PHE A 11 -19.60 -16.12 4.51
N GLN A 12 -20.89 -16.06 4.83
CA GLN A 12 -21.51 -15.02 5.69
C GLN A 12 -21.78 -15.53 7.12
N LEU A 13 -21.57 -14.67 8.13
CA LEU A 13 -22.12 -14.79 9.49
C LEU A 13 -22.43 -13.40 10.10
N PRO A 14 -23.37 -13.28 11.07
CA PRO A 14 -24.00 -12.00 11.45
C PRO A 14 -23.25 -11.22 12.56
N PRO A 15 -23.47 -9.89 12.72
CA PRO A 15 -22.72 -9.04 13.65
C PRO A 15 -23.43 -8.78 15.00
N LEU A 16 -22.65 -8.36 16.02
CA LEU A 16 -23.11 -7.86 17.34
C LEU A 16 -22.20 -6.68 17.82
N PRO A 17 -22.61 -5.86 18.83
CA PRO A 17 -22.81 -4.41 18.69
C PRO A 17 -21.72 -3.48 19.29
N THR A 18 -21.85 -2.19 18.96
CA THR A 18 -20.91 -1.06 19.17
C THR A 18 -21.21 -0.22 20.43
N ILE A 19 -20.20 0.46 21.02
CA ILE A 19 -20.35 1.53 22.03
C ILE A 19 -19.44 2.75 21.70
N SER A 20 -19.91 3.96 22.03
CA SER A 20 -19.42 5.31 21.63
C SER A 20 -18.75 6.13 22.77
N PRO A 21 -18.16 7.33 22.50
CA PRO A 21 -17.01 7.93 23.23
C PRO A 21 -17.32 9.17 24.12
N LEU A 22 -16.29 9.74 24.78
CA LEU A 22 -16.36 10.98 25.59
C LEU A 22 -15.33 12.06 25.17
N THR A 23 -15.66 13.32 25.48
CA THR A 23 -15.26 14.63 24.92
C THR A 23 -14.09 15.39 25.63
N PRO A 24 -13.50 16.44 25.00
CA PRO A 24 -12.35 17.19 25.54
C PRO A 24 -12.69 18.61 26.10
N ILE A 25 -11.76 19.19 26.89
CA ILE A 25 -11.81 20.56 27.46
C ILE A 25 -10.53 21.34 27.07
N THR A 26 -10.67 22.62 26.72
CA THR A 26 -9.62 23.52 26.17
C THR A 26 -9.24 24.64 27.15
N ARG A 27 -7.95 25.05 27.19
CA ARG A 27 -7.52 26.40 27.62
C ARG A 27 -6.35 26.91 26.78
N ARG A 28 -6.40 28.18 26.38
CA ARG A 28 -5.39 28.91 25.59
C ARG A 28 -4.43 29.69 26.49
N SER A 29 -3.15 29.71 26.13
CA SER A 29 -2.23 30.80 26.51
C SER A 29 -1.21 31.04 25.38
N HIS A 30 -1.05 32.31 25.04
CA HIS A 30 -0.07 32.81 24.07
C HIS A 30 1.36 32.52 24.54
N VAL A 31 2.18 31.95 23.66
CA VAL A 31 3.62 31.80 23.87
C VAL A 31 4.34 32.21 22.59
N GLN A 32 5.36 33.04 22.73
CA GLN A 32 6.15 33.66 21.66
C GLN A 32 7.60 33.22 21.87
N PHE A 33 8.24 32.52 20.91
CA PHE A 33 9.66 32.15 21.06
C PHE A 33 10.50 32.14 19.76
N ARG A 34 11.81 32.23 20.04
CA ARG A 34 12.96 32.71 19.27
C ARG A 34 13.58 31.68 18.32
N ASN A 35 14.26 32.24 17.31
CA ASN A 35 15.28 31.65 16.44
C ASN A 35 16.05 30.46 17.05
N GLY A 36 15.89 29.27 16.47
CA GLY A 36 16.55 28.04 16.90
C GLY A 36 17.12 27.22 15.74
N PHE A 37 17.97 27.82 14.90
CA PHE A 37 18.84 27.07 13.99
C PHE A 37 20.23 26.91 14.64
N GLY A 38 20.39 25.87 15.46
CA GLY A 38 21.70 25.39 15.94
C GLY A 38 22.26 24.25 15.06
N PRO A 39 23.60 24.10 14.95
CA PRO A 39 24.21 23.16 14.01
C PRO A 39 24.29 21.73 14.57
N SER A 40 24.34 20.78 13.62
CA SER A 40 24.79 19.38 13.73
C SER A 40 24.05 18.45 14.72
N VAL A 41 22.89 17.98 14.28
CA VAL A 41 22.51 16.55 14.44
C VAL A 41 22.24 16.06 13.03
N ASN A 42 22.67 14.86 12.65
CA ASN A 42 22.36 14.26 11.34
C ASN A 42 20.84 14.05 11.23
N ARG A 43 20.11 15.11 10.88
CA ARG A 43 18.66 15.12 10.73
C ARG A 43 18.33 14.40 9.43
N ARG A 44 17.58 13.30 9.53
CA ARG A 44 16.94 12.66 8.38
C ARG A 44 15.43 12.88 8.48
N ALA A 45 14.85 13.43 7.43
CA ALA A 45 13.41 13.57 7.28
C ALA A 45 13.04 13.07 5.89
N ALA A 46 11.90 12.39 5.78
CA ALA A 46 11.31 12.02 4.52
C ALA A 46 10.07 12.88 4.29
N SER A 47 10.09 13.62 3.19
CA SER A 47 8.97 14.43 2.73
C SER A 47 8.55 13.95 1.35
N ILE A 48 7.24 13.89 1.11
CA ILE A 48 6.71 13.59 -0.21
C ILE A 48 5.99 14.81 -0.74
N ARG A 49 6.22 15.12 -2.01
CA ARG A 49 5.29 15.96 -2.75
C ARG A 49 3.98 15.16 -2.83
N PRO A 50 2.85 15.68 -2.32
CA PRO A 50 1.59 14.97 -2.44
C PRO A 50 1.35 14.70 -3.93
N PRO A 51 0.94 13.48 -4.32
CA PRO A 51 0.29 13.31 -5.62
C PRO A 51 -0.95 14.20 -5.66
N PHE A 52 -1.58 14.32 -6.82
CA PHE A 52 -2.85 15.06 -6.96
C PHE A 52 -3.96 14.57 -5.98
N LEU A 53 -3.80 13.38 -5.37
CA LEU A 53 -4.61 12.88 -4.25
C LEU A 53 -4.36 13.66 -2.96
N ARG A 54 -5.43 14.22 -2.41
CA ARG A 54 -5.42 14.86 -1.10
C ARG A 54 -5.58 13.80 -0.03
N ILE A 55 -4.89 13.99 1.11
CA ILE A 55 -4.92 13.02 2.21
C ILE A 55 -6.28 13.00 2.97
N SER A 56 -7.32 13.61 2.40
CA SER A 56 -8.69 13.68 2.92
C SER A 56 -9.73 13.02 2.01
N ASP A 57 -9.31 12.35 0.94
CA ASP A 57 -10.26 11.80 -0.04
C ASP A 57 -10.96 10.56 0.53
N SER A 58 -12.28 10.46 0.29
CA SER A 58 -13.08 9.34 0.76
C SER A 58 -12.71 8.05 0.02
N TYR A 59 -12.95 6.88 0.62
CA TYR A 59 -12.70 5.59 -0.03
C TYR A 59 -13.35 5.49 -1.42
N GLU A 60 -14.55 6.06 -1.57
CA GLU A 60 -15.27 6.14 -2.85
C GLU A 60 -14.51 6.93 -3.91
N GLN A 61 -13.88 8.05 -3.53
CA GLN A 61 -13.06 8.85 -4.46
C GLN A 61 -11.82 8.07 -4.90
N ILE A 62 -11.13 7.41 -3.97
CA ILE A 62 -9.97 6.56 -4.29
C ILE A 62 -10.38 5.44 -5.26
N VAL A 63 -11.52 4.79 -5.03
CA VAL A 63 -12.04 3.75 -5.92
C VAL A 63 -12.31 4.30 -7.32
N GLN A 64 -12.93 5.48 -7.43
CA GLN A 64 -13.21 6.12 -8.72
C GLN A 64 -11.94 6.47 -9.49
N GLU A 65 -10.93 7.02 -8.81
CA GLU A 65 -9.65 7.38 -9.43
C GLU A 65 -8.87 6.16 -9.89
N VAL A 66 -8.86 5.08 -9.09
CA VAL A 66 -8.21 3.83 -9.48
C VAL A 66 -8.93 3.20 -10.68
N GLU A 67 -10.26 3.18 -10.70
CA GLU A 67 -11.00 2.67 -11.86
C GLU A 67 -10.76 3.52 -13.12
N LEU A 68 -10.63 4.84 -13.00
CA LEU A 68 -10.25 5.71 -14.13
C LEU A 68 -8.83 5.40 -14.63
N ALA A 69 -7.87 5.20 -13.72
CA ALA A 69 -6.52 4.79 -14.09
C ALA A 69 -6.49 3.41 -14.76
N VAL A 70 -7.30 2.47 -14.26
CA VAL A 70 -7.49 1.14 -14.88
C VAL A 70 -8.01 1.27 -16.30
N GLN A 71 -9.04 2.10 -16.54
CA GLN A 71 -9.60 2.31 -17.88
C GLN A 71 -8.56 2.89 -18.85
N ILE A 72 -7.75 3.86 -18.40
CA ILE A 72 -6.67 4.44 -19.22
C ILE A 72 -5.65 3.36 -19.59
N LEU A 73 -5.23 2.54 -18.63
CA LEU A 73 -4.26 1.48 -18.88
C LEU A 73 -4.81 0.38 -19.80
N GLU A 74 -6.05 -0.07 -19.57
CA GLU A 74 -6.71 -1.06 -20.44
C GLU A 74 -6.94 -0.51 -21.87
N GLY A 75 -7.09 0.81 -22.03
CA GLY A 75 -7.14 1.49 -23.33
C GLY A 75 -5.77 1.79 -23.96
N SER A 76 -4.68 1.56 -23.22
CA SER A 76 -3.30 1.72 -23.70
C SER A 76 -2.73 0.41 -24.24
N GLU A 77 -1.63 0.48 -24.99
CA GLU A 77 -0.95 -0.71 -25.47
C GLU A 77 -0.18 -1.40 -24.33
N GLY A 78 -0.63 -2.60 -23.97
CA GLY A 78 0.08 -3.53 -23.08
C GLY A 78 0.69 -4.69 -23.87
N VAL A 79 1.24 -5.67 -23.16
CA VAL A 79 1.76 -6.91 -23.77
C VAL A 79 0.62 -7.63 -24.50
N PRO A 80 0.76 -7.94 -25.80
CA PRO A 80 -0.22 -8.75 -26.53
C PRO A 80 -0.21 -10.19 -26.01
N ASP A 81 -1.39 -10.82 -26.00
CA ASP A 81 -1.62 -12.17 -25.45
C ASP A 81 -0.92 -12.41 -24.11
N PRO A 82 -1.25 -11.62 -23.07
CA PRO A 82 -0.53 -11.60 -21.81
C PRO A 82 -0.44 -12.97 -21.13
N THR A 83 -1.41 -13.87 -21.30
CA THR A 83 -1.36 -15.22 -20.70
C THR A 83 -0.31 -16.14 -21.32
N SER A 84 0.11 -15.86 -22.55
CA SER A 84 1.17 -16.60 -23.24
C SER A 84 2.56 -15.99 -23.02
N SER A 85 2.64 -14.78 -22.46
CA SER A 85 3.90 -14.12 -22.16
C SER A 85 4.57 -14.70 -20.92
N SER A 86 5.89 -14.89 -20.96
CA SER A 86 6.66 -15.24 -19.75
C SER A 86 6.60 -14.15 -18.68
N LEU A 87 6.22 -12.92 -19.04
CA LEU A 87 6.05 -11.82 -18.12
C LEU A 87 4.86 -12.00 -17.17
N ILE A 88 3.90 -12.90 -17.45
CA ILE A 88 2.80 -13.18 -16.51
C ILE A 88 3.21 -14.06 -15.33
N GLU A 89 4.29 -14.83 -15.50
CA GLU A 89 4.76 -15.81 -14.52
C GLU A 89 5.30 -15.13 -13.25
N GLY A 90 5.02 -15.71 -12.09
CA GLY A 90 5.60 -15.30 -10.81
C GLY A 90 4.59 -14.85 -9.76
N ARG A 91 5.09 -14.22 -8.69
CA ARG A 91 4.32 -13.77 -7.53
C ARG A 91 3.92 -12.31 -7.67
N TRP A 92 2.62 -12.05 -7.60
CA TRP A 92 2.01 -10.74 -7.76
C TRP A 92 1.38 -10.30 -6.43
N GLN A 93 1.77 -9.15 -5.89
CA GLN A 93 1.11 -8.53 -4.76
C GLN A 93 -0.16 -7.83 -5.20
N LEU A 94 -1.27 -8.03 -4.49
CA LEU A 94 -2.51 -7.31 -4.73
C LEU A 94 -2.37 -5.86 -4.23
N MET A 95 -2.58 -4.92 -5.14
CA MET A 95 -2.48 -3.48 -4.89
C MET A 95 -3.85 -2.84 -4.69
N PHE A 96 -4.85 -3.29 -5.45
CA PHE A 96 -6.22 -2.80 -5.34
C PHE A 96 -7.22 -3.88 -5.76
N THR A 97 -8.40 -3.86 -5.15
CA THR A 97 -9.54 -4.62 -5.65
C THR A 97 -10.88 -3.94 -5.37
N THR A 98 -11.85 -4.10 -6.28
CA THR A 98 -13.21 -3.59 -6.09
C THR A 98 -14.03 -4.40 -5.08
N ARG A 99 -13.51 -5.50 -4.55
CA ARG A 99 -14.22 -6.33 -3.57
C ARG A 99 -13.84 -5.91 -2.13
N PRO A 100 -14.78 -5.38 -1.32
CA PRO A 100 -14.48 -4.77 -0.03
C PRO A 100 -13.89 -5.74 1.02
N GLY A 101 -14.24 -7.04 0.97
CA GLY A 101 -13.73 -8.07 1.89
C GLY A 101 -12.34 -8.65 1.55
N THR A 102 -11.77 -8.29 0.39
CA THR A 102 -10.43 -8.71 -0.07
C THR A 102 -9.48 -7.52 -0.23
N ALA A 103 -9.85 -6.38 0.36
CA ALA A 103 -9.15 -5.13 0.15
C ALA A 103 -7.63 -5.26 0.45
N SER A 104 -6.82 -4.77 -0.47
CA SER A 104 -5.35 -4.75 -0.38
C SER A 104 -4.89 -3.84 0.77
N PRO A 105 -3.68 -4.07 1.35
CA PRO A 105 -3.04 -3.14 2.29
C PRO A 105 -3.07 -1.67 1.85
N ILE A 106 -2.97 -1.39 0.55
CA ILE A 106 -2.90 -0.03 0.00
C ILE A 106 -4.25 0.69 0.07
N GLN A 107 -5.35 -0.05 0.12
CA GLN A 107 -6.67 0.50 0.42
C GLN A 107 -6.84 0.80 1.93
N ARG A 108 -5.99 0.22 2.79
CA ARG A 108 -6.00 0.42 4.26
C ARG A 108 -4.89 1.32 4.80
N THR A 109 -3.88 1.66 3.99
CA THR A 109 -2.76 2.53 4.40
C THR A 109 -3.24 3.94 4.77
N PHE A 110 -4.45 4.32 4.37
CA PHE A 110 -5.10 5.58 4.72
C PHE A 110 -5.94 5.55 6.00
N VAL A 111 -6.11 4.38 6.64
CA VAL A 111 -6.94 4.20 7.86
C VAL A 111 -6.22 3.52 9.03
N GLY A 112 -4.90 3.32 8.94
CA GLY A 112 -4.06 3.01 10.11
C GLY A 112 -4.27 1.63 10.77
N VAL A 113 -4.65 0.59 10.01
CA VAL A 113 -4.66 -0.79 10.54
C VAL A 113 -3.98 -1.74 9.55
N ASP A 114 -2.82 -2.24 9.96
CA ASP A 114 -2.05 -3.28 9.28
C ASP A 114 -2.76 -4.61 9.53
N ILE A 115 -3.13 -5.36 8.48
CA ILE A 115 -3.76 -6.67 8.75
C ILE A 115 -3.29 -7.82 7.86
N PHE A 116 -3.20 -7.73 6.53
CA PHE A 116 -2.79 -8.88 5.70
C PHE A 116 -2.23 -8.47 4.33
N SER A 117 -1.10 -9.05 3.89
CA SER A 117 -0.62 -8.93 2.51
C SER A 117 -1.21 -10.04 1.65
N VAL A 118 -1.83 -9.69 0.53
CA VAL A 118 -2.44 -10.64 -0.40
C VAL A 118 -1.56 -10.76 -1.64
N PHE A 119 -1.26 -11.99 -2.04
CA PHE A 119 -0.51 -12.29 -3.25
C PHE A 119 -1.26 -13.28 -4.14
N GLN A 120 -0.94 -13.25 -5.42
CA GLN A 120 -1.33 -14.24 -6.39
C GLN A 120 -0.10 -14.73 -7.13
N GLU A 121 0.17 -16.03 -7.07
CA GLU A 121 1.17 -16.68 -7.90
C GLU A 121 0.50 -17.20 -9.17
N VAL A 122 1.09 -16.92 -10.32
CA VAL A 122 0.62 -17.42 -11.61
C VAL A 122 1.78 -18.13 -12.28
N TYR A 123 1.58 -19.42 -12.57
CA TYR A 123 2.52 -20.23 -13.32
C TYR A 123 1.79 -21.05 -14.37
N LEU A 124 1.78 -20.61 -15.62
CA LEU A 124 1.01 -21.20 -16.72
C LEU A 124 1.86 -22.06 -17.65
N GLN A 125 3.16 -21.80 -17.73
CA GLN A 125 4.11 -22.45 -18.65
C GLN A 125 4.88 -23.60 -17.96
N THR A 126 4.17 -24.43 -17.19
CA THR A 126 4.75 -25.58 -16.47
C THR A 126 3.97 -26.86 -16.76
N ASN A 127 4.48 -28.01 -16.31
CA ASN A 127 3.77 -29.30 -16.44
C ASN A 127 2.53 -29.40 -15.53
N ASP A 128 2.40 -28.53 -14.51
CA ASP A 128 1.23 -28.43 -13.62
C ASP A 128 0.86 -26.94 -13.51
N PRO A 129 0.22 -26.35 -14.55
CA PRO A 129 -0.13 -24.94 -14.57
C PRO A 129 -1.04 -24.58 -13.40
N ARG A 130 -0.71 -23.52 -12.67
CA ARG A 130 -1.41 -23.11 -11.45
C ARG A 130 -1.60 -21.61 -11.30
N VAL A 131 -2.73 -21.27 -10.69
CA VAL A 131 -2.94 -19.97 -10.06
C VAL A 131 -3.13 -20.21 -8.56
N SER A 132 -2.35 -19.52 -7.72
CA SER A 132 -2.46 -19.64 -6.27
C SER A 132 -2.72 -18.30 -5.63
N ASN A 133 -3.73 -18.21 -4.77
CA ASN A 133 -3.97 -17.04 -3.93
C ASN A 133 -3.34 -17.27 -2.55
N ILE A 134 -2.60 -16.29 -2.06
CA ILE A 134 -1.86 -16.38 -0.80
C ILE A 134 -2.25 -15.20 0.08
N VAL A 135 -2.75 -15.48 1.28
CA VAL A 135 -2.97 -14.48 2.32
C VAL A 135 -1.87 -14.64 3.35
N ARG A 136 -0.96 -13.66 3.43
CA ARG A 136 0.09 -13.62 4.45
C ARG A 136 -0.45 -12.91 5.68
N PHE A 137 -0.45 -13.63 6.80
CA PHE A 137 -0.85 -13.13 8.12
C PHE A 137 0.18 -12.15 8.67
N SER A 138 1.41 -12.60 8.73
CA SER A 138 2.59 -11.81 9.05
C SER A 138 3.82 -12.70 8.86
N ASP A 139 5.01 -12.10 8.91
CA ASP A 139 6.25 -12.89 8.87
C ASP A 139 6.43 -13.79 10.10
N ALA A 140 5.78 -13.46 11.23
CA ALA A 140 5.83 -14.23 12.47
C ALA A 140 4.78 -15.35 12.54
N ILE A 141 3.63 -15.19 11.86
CA ILE A 141 2.52 -16.15 11.94
C ILE A 141 2.58 -17.14 10.78
N GLY A 142 2.74 -16.65 9.54
CA GLY A 142 2.70 -17.48 8.34
C GLY A 142 1.66 -17.04 7.32
N GLU A 143 1.16 -17.98 6.52
CA GLU A 143 0.25 -17.70 5.40
C GLU A 143 -0.75 -18.83 5.13
N LEU A 144 -1.89 -18.48 4.52
CA LEU A 144 -2.81 -19.41 3.87
C LEU A 144 -2.58 -19.36 2.36
N LYS A 145 -2.29 -20.50 1.75
CA LYS A 145 -2.18 -20.65 0.29
C LYS A 145 -3.33 -21.52 -0.21
N VAL A 146 -4.06 -21.01 -1.19
CA VAL A 146 -5.13 -21.70 -1.91
C VAL A 146 -4.70 -21.83 -3.37
N GLU A 147 -4.61 -23.05 -3.87
CA GLU A 147 -4.08 -23.36 -5.20
C GLU A 147 -5.18 -23.87 -6.11
N ALA A 148 -5.10 -23.50 -7.37
CA ALA A 148 -5.98 -23.96 -8.42
C ALA A 148 -5.17 -24.47 -9.60
N ALA A 149 -5.54 -25.63 -10.13
CA ALA A 149 -5.11 -26.06 -11.45
C ALA A 149 -5.64 -25.06 -12.48
N ALA A 150 -4.80 -24.64 -13.42
CA ALA A 150 -5.10 -23.59 -14.36
C ALA A 150 -4.93 -24.04 -15.82
N SER A 151 -5.59 -23.34 -16.73
CA SER A 151 -5.35 -23.49 -18.16
C SER A 151 -5.60 -22.18 -18.89
N ILE A 152 -4.88 -21.96 -19.98
CA ILE A 152 -5.08 -20.81 -20.85
C ILE A 152 -6.26 -21.14 -21.78
N LYS A 153 -7.32 -20.33 -21.75
CA LYS A 153 -8.43 -20.46 -22.71
C LYS A 153 -8.17 -19.64 -23.96
N ASP A 154 -7.68 -18.43 -23.78
CA ASP A 154 -7.29 -17.52 -24.84
C ASP A 154 -6.14 -16.63 -24.35
N GLY A 155 -5.58 -15.79 -25.23
CA GLY A 155 -4.46 -14.89 -24.92
C GLY A 155 -4.70 -13.97 -23.71
N LYS A 156 -5.92 -13.88 -23.17
CA LYS A 156 -6.27 -13.09 -21.98
C LYS A 156 -6.83 -13.91 -20.83
N ARG A 157 -7.62 -14.95 -21.12
CA ARG A 157 -8.40 -15.70 -20.12
C ARG A 157 -7.66 -16.92 -19.58
N ILE A 158 -7.53 -16.96 -18.26
CA ILE A 158 -7.07 -18.11 -17.48
C ILE A 158 -8.31 -18.75 -16.85
N LEU A 159 -8.56 -20.03 -17.16
CA LEU A 159 -9.50 -20.87 -16.41
C LEU A 159 -8.78 -21.48 -15.23
N PHE A 160 -9.46 -21.62 -14.11
CA PHE A 160 -8.89 -22.28 -12.94
C PHE A 160 -9.93 -23.10 -12.18
N GLN A 161 -9.46 -24.12 -11.46
CA GLN A 161 -10.25 -24.91 -10.53
C GLN A 161 -9.46 -25.15 -9.24
N PHE A 162 -9.98 -24.65 -8.11
CA PHE A 162 -9.35 -24.86 -6.81
C PHE A 162 -9.31 -26.35 -6.45
N ASP A 163 -8.14 -26.82 -6.06
CA ASP A 163 -7.90 -28.24 -5.75
C ASP A 163 -7.12 -28.47 -4.45
N LYS A 164 -6.42 -27.46 -3.93
CA LYS A 164 -5.58 -27.55 -2.73
C LYS A 164 -5.66 -26.27 -1.90
N ALA A 165 -5.57 -26.41 -0.59
CA ALA A 165 -5.31 -25.28 0.29
C ALA A 165 -4.62 -25.75 1.57
N ALA A 166 -3.69 -24.94 2.08
CA ALA A 166 -2.99 -25.23 3.32
C ALA A 166 -2.52 -23.95 4.03
N PHE A 167 -2.51 -24.00 5.35
CA PHE A 167 -1.80 -23.05 6.19
C PHE A 167 -0.33 -23.47 6.30
N SER A 168 0.56 -22.53 6.04
CA SER A 168 1.98 -22.63 6.36
C SER A 168 2.24 -21.76 7.58
N LEU A 169 2.22 -22.36 8.76
CA LEU A 169 2.36 -21.67 10.05
C LEU A 169 3.82 -21.72 10.49
N LYS A 170 4.43 -20.57 10.79
CA LYS A 170 5.87 -20.47 11.11
C LYS A 170 6.28 -21.21 12.39
N PHE A 171 5.32 -21.42 13.29
CA PHE A 171 5.51 -22.14 14.54
C PHE A 171 5.30 -23.66 14.43
N LEU A 172 4.97 -24.18 13.24
CA LEU A 172 4.84 -25.62 12.99
C LEU A 172 5.86 -26.09 11.94
N PRO A 173 6.42 -27.30 12.10
CA PRO A 173 7.34 -27.87 11.11
C PRO A 173 6.64 -28.45 9.88
N PHE A 174 5.30 -28.43 9.82
CA PHE A 174 4.49 -28.97 8.73
C PHE A 174 3.36 -28.03 8.33
N LYS A 175 2.82 -28.22 7.12
CA LYS A 175 1.65 -27.49 6.62
C LYS A 175 0.37 -28.13 7.15
N VAL A 176 -0.58 -27.29 7.58
CA VAL A 176 -1.90 -27.75 8.03
C VAL A 176 -2.88 -27.64 6.85
N PRO A 177 -3.47 -28.73 6.36
CA PRO A 177 -4.43 -28.66 5.25
C PRO A 177 -5.65 -27.82 5.66
N TYR A 178 -6.12 -26.97 4.76
CA TYR A 178 -7.36 -26.21 4.97
C TYR A 178 -8.56 -27.15 4.78
N PRO A 179 -9.52 -27.22 5.72
CA PRO A 179 -10.58 -28.23 5.72
C PRO A 179 -11.71 -27.90 4.72
N VAL A 180 -11.35 -27.66 3.46
CA VAL A 180 -12.31 -27.48 2.37
C VAL A 180 -12.28 -28.71 1.45
N PRO A 181 -13.41 -29.41 1.28
CA PRO A 181 -13.50 -30.56 0.41
C PRO A 181 -13.68 -30.11 -1.04
N PHE A 182 -12.63 -29.61 -1.68
CA PHE A 182 -12.69 -29.06 -3.05
C PHE A 182 -13.34 -30.01 -4.07
N ARG A 183 -13.18 -31.32 -3.89
CA ARG A 183 -13.80 -32.35 -4.73
C ARG A 183 -15.34 -32.35 -4.68
N LEU A 184 -15.93 -31.91 -3.57
CA LEU A 184 -17.38 -31.83 -3.38
C LEU A 184 -17.98 -30.51 -3.90
N LEU A 185 -17.14 -29.50 -4.15
CA LEU A 185 -17.58 -28.18 -4.61
C LEU A 185 -17.96 -28.15 -6.10
N GLY A 186 -17.55 -29.15 -6.88
CA GLY A 186 -17.90 -29.24 -8.30
C GLY A 186 -17.57 -27.95 -9.07
N ASP A 187 -18.59 -27.33 -9.66
CA ASP A 187 -18.45 -26.09 -10.43
C ASP A 187 -18.20 -24.85 -9.57
N GLU A 188 -18.49 -24.88 -8.26
CA GLU A 188 -18.23 -23.75 -7.36
C GLU A 188 -16.73 -23.52 -7.14
N ALA A 189 -15.90 -24.55 -7.31
CA ALA A 189 -14.45 -24.43 -7.25
C ALA A 189 -13.84 -23.86 -8.55
N LYS A 190 -14.64 -23.72 -9.62
CA LYS A 190 -14.19 -23.23 -10.92
C LYS A 190 -14.34 -21.73 -11.02
N GLY A 191 -13.42 -21.11 -11.76
CA GLY A 191 -13.49 -19.70 -12.06
C GLY A 191 -12.62 -19.33 -13.25
N TRP A 192 -12.60 -18.03 -13.54
CA TRP A 192 -11.74 -17.47 -14.57
C TRP A 192 -11.19 -16.11 -14.14
N LEU A 193 -10.02 -15.79 -14.69
CA LEU A 193 -9.37 -14.48 -14.63
C LEU A 193 -9.06 -14.03 -16.06
N ASP A 194 -9.52 -12.84 -16.44
CA ASP A 194 -9.05 -12.18 -17.64
C ASP A 194 -7.91 -11.26 -17.28
N THR A 195 -6.74 -11.46 -17.88
CA THR A 195 -5.66 -10.48 -17.83
C THR A 195 -5.93 -9.43 -18.91
N THR A 196 -6.50 -8.31 -18.50
CA THR A 196 -6.92 -7.22 -19.41
C THR A 196 -5.79 -6.26 -19.74
N TYR A 197 -4.78 -6.18 -18.86
CA TYR A 197 -3.56 -5.42 -19.08
C TYR A 197 -2.38 -6.09 -18.39
N LEU A 198 -1.24 -6.12 -19.08
CA LEU A 198 0.06 -6.48 -18.54
C LEU A 198 1.07 -5.46 -19.06
N SER A 199 1.80 -4.81 -18.15
CA SER A 199 2.80 -3.82 -18.54
C SER A 199 3.96 -4.49 -19.30
N HIS A 200 4.58 -3.77 -20.23
CA HIS A 200 5.76 -4.23 -20.97
C HIS A 200 6.93 -4.64 -20.05
N SER A 201 7.03 -4.02 -18.87
CA SER A 201 8.01 -4.39 -17.84
C SER A 201 7.68 -5.68 -17.10
N GLY A 202 6.46 -6.19 -17.22
CA GLY A 202 5.98 -7.34 -16.44
C GLY A 202 5.82 -7.05 -14.94
N ASN A 203 5.74 -5.77 -14.54
CA ASN A 203 5.66 -5.35 -13.15
C ASN A 203 4.24 -4.95 -12.71
N LEU A 204 3.35 -4.57 -13.63
CA LEU A 204 1.97 -4.21 -13.34
C LEU A 204 1.02 -5.08 -14.16
N ARG A 205 -0.03 -5.61 -13.52
CA ARG A 205 -1.05 -6.42 -14.17
C ARG A 205 -2.43 -6.03 -13.67
N ILE A 206 -3.39 -5.93 -14.59
CA ILE A 206 -4.80 -5.77 -14.28
C ILE A 206 -5.52 -7.04 -14.68
N SER A 207 -6.36 -7.55 -13.78
CA SER A 207 -7.18 -8.72 -14.06
C SER A 207 -8.64 -8.49 -13.65
N ARG A 208 -9.56 -9.11 -14.40
CA ARG A 208 -10.99 -9.16 -14.09
C ARG A 208 -11.39 -10.58 -13.71
N GLY A 209 -12.08 -10.75 -12.59
CA GLY A 209 -12.56 -12.05 -12.12
C GLY A 209 -14.01 -12.35 -12.49
N ASN A 210 -14.40 -13.61 -12.29
CA ASN A 210 -15.73 -14.18 -12.54
C ASN A 210 -16.95 -13.36 -12.09
N LYS A 211 -16.83 -12.53 -11.04
CA LYS A 211 -17.91 -11.67 -10.52
C LYS A 211 -17.75 -10.18 -10.87
N GLY A 212 -17.01 -9.87 -11.94
CA GLY A 212 -16.71 -8.49 -12.33
C GLY A 212 -15.72 -7.77 -11.41
N THR A 213 -15.01 -8.51 -10.56
CA THR A 213 -14.03 -7.94 -9.61
C THR A 213 -12.76 -7.51 -10.36
N THR A 214 -12.34 -6.26 -10.16
CA THR A 214 -11.06 -5.74 -10.64
C THR A 214 -9.96 -6.11 -9.66
N PHE A 215 -8.81 -6.52 -10.17
CA PHE A 215 -7.59 -6.73 -9.42
C PHE A 215 -6.47 -5.97 -10.10
N VAL A 216 -5.84 -5.06 -9.36
CA VAL A 216 -4.58 -4.44 -9.77
C VAL A 216 -3.47 -5.10 -8.98
N LEU A 217 -2.50 -5.69 -9.66
CA LEU A 217 -1.42 -6.43 -9.03
C LEU A 217 -0.04 -5.95 -9.50
N GLN A 218 0.93 -6.04 -8.61
CA GLN A 218 2.31 -5.63 -8.86
C GLN A 218 3.28 -6.77 -8.52
N LYS A 219 4.28 -7.00 -9.36
CA LYS A 219 5.26 -8.09 -9.15
C LYS A 219 6.43 -7.68 -8.26
N ASN A 220 7.00 -6.51 -8.52
CA ASN A 220 8.14 -5.95 -7.80
C ASN A 220 7.72 -4.64 -7.15
N ASN A 221 8.02 -4.46 -5.87
CA ASN A 221 7.77 -3.19 -5.19
C ASN A 221 8.82 -2.17 -5.63
N GLU A 222 8.36 -0.98 -6.01
CA GLU A 222 9.27 0.13 -6.33
C GLU A 222 9.95 0.60 -5.03
N PRO A 223 11.21 1.08 -5.08
CA PRO A 223 11.93 1.54 -3.88
C PRO A 223 11.13 2.55 -3.05
N ARG A 224 10.38 3.43 -3.72
CA ARG A 224 9.48 4.39 -3.07
C ARG A 224 8.39 3.70 -2.24
N GLN A 225 7.78 2.64 -2.76
CA GLN A 225 6.73 1.91 -2.08
C GLN A 225 7.28 1.15 -0.87
N ILE A 226 8.46 0.55 -1.01
CA ILE A 226 9.18 -0.09 0.11
C ILE A 226 9.39 0.91 1.24
N LEU A 227 9.88 2.12 0.91
CA LEU A 227 10.05 3.19 1.88
C LEU A 227 8.74 3.62 2.54
N LEU A 228 7.68 3.84 1.76
CA LEU A 228 6.37 4.23 2.30
C LEU A 228 5.76 3.13 3.19
N GLU A 229 5.95 1.87 2.83
CA GLU A 229 5.51 0.73 3.63
C GLU A 229 6.28 0.67 4.95
N ALA A 230 7.61 0.80 4.92
CA ALA A 230 8.44 0.84 6.12
C ALA A 230 8.01 1.98 7.07
N ILE A 231 7.76 3.18 6.52
CA ILE A 231 7.24 4.34 7.27
C ILE A 231 5.88 4.01 7.89
N SER A 232 4.96 3.42 7.13
CA SER A 232 3.61 3.10 7.63
C SER A 232 3.60 2.08 8.77
N LYS A 233 4.59 1.19 8.80
CA LYS A 233 4.75 0.15 9.84
C LYS A 233 5.65 0.59 11.00
N ASP A 234 6.23 1.79 10.90
CA ASP A 234 7.28 2.30 11.78
C ASP A 234 8.38 1.26 12.06
N LYS A 235 8.77 0.52 11.01
CA LYS A 235 9.71 -0.60 11.11
C LYS A 235 10.65 -0.62 9.94
N GLY A 236 11.95 -0.67 10.22
CA GLY A 236 12.98 -0.74 9.17
C GLY A 236 13.10 0.54 8.33
N VAL A 237 12.62 1.68 8.85
CA VAL A 237 12.53 2.94 8.07
C VAL A 237 13.91 3.42 7.64
N ARG A 238 14.91 3.30 8.51
CA ARG A 238 16.27 3.79 8.21
C ARG A 238 16.91 2.98 7.10
N GLU A 239 16.78 1.67 7.16
CA GLU A 239 17.25 0.72 6.15
C GLU A 239 16.59 1.01 4.80
N ALA A 240 15.27 1.19 4.80
CA ALA A 240 14.52 1.53 3.59
C ALA A 240 14.93 2.90 3.00
N ILE A 241 15.25 3.89 3.84
CA ILE A 241 15.79 5.18 3.39
C ILE A 241 17.16 4.99 2.74
N ASP A 242 18.07 4.24 3.37
CA ASP A 242 19.42 4.02 2.85
C ASP A 242 19.39 3.26 1.52
N GLU A 243 18.55 2.25 1.40
CA GLU A 243 18.29 1.52 0.16
C GLU A 243 17.70 2.44 -0.92
N PHE A 244 16.68 3.23 -0.58
CA PHE A 244 16.06 4.18 -1.50
C PHE A 244 17.07 5.18 -2.05
N ILE A 245 17.91 5.76 -1.19
CA ILE A 245 18.96 6.68 -1.62
C ILE A 245 19.96 5.94 -2.51
N SER A 246 20.44 4.76 -2.10
CA SER A 246 21.42 3.97 -2.85
C SER A 246 20.97 3.67 -4.29
N LEU A 247 19.71 3.28 -4.47
CA LEU A 247 19.14 2.96 -5.78
C LEU A 247 18.95 4.20 -6.66
N ASN A 248 18.78 5.38 -6.07
CA ASN A 248 18.55 6.64 -6.79
C ASN A 248 19.81 7.51 -6.97
N LYS A 249 20.95 7.15 -6.37
CA LYS A 249 22.22 7.91 -6.47
C LYS A 249 22.71 8.12 -7.90
N ASN A 250 22.41 7.20 -8.81
CA ASN A 250 22.87 7.29 -10.21
C ASN A 250 22.05 8.25 -11.08
N ALA A 251 20.89 8.71 -10.61
CA ALA A 251 20.00 9.61 -11.36
C ALA A 251 20.32 11.10 -11.14
N ALA A 252 20.95 11.47 -10.03
CA ALA A 252 21.23 12.85 -9.67
C ALA A 252 22.70 13.22 -9.93
N LYS A 253 23.00 13.83 -11.08
CA LYS A 253 24.26 14.56 -11.29
C LYS A 253 24.07 16.01 -10.84
N GLY A 254 24.46 16.33 -9.61
CA GLY A 254 24.42 17.70 -9.08
C GLY A 254 24.31 17.75 -7.55
N GLU A 255 24.55 18.93 -6.96
CA GLU A 255 24.18 19.17 -5.56
C GLU A 255 22.64 19.09 -5.42
N PRO A 256 22.12 18.54 -4.31
CA PRO A 256 20.69 18.44 -4.09
C PRO A 256 20.07 19.84 -3.95
N GLU A 257 19.37 20.30 -4.98
CA GLU A 257 18.58 21.53 -4.95
C GLU A 257 17.23 21.30 -4.27
N LEU A 258 16.79 22.28 -3.50
CA LEU A 258 15.43 22.29 -2.95
C LEU A 258 14.43 22.46 -4.10
N LEU A 259 13.68 21.39 -4.37
CA LEU A 259 12.64 21.42 -5.39
C LEU A 259 11.44 22.26 -4.92
N GLU A 260 11.07 23.23 -5.75
CA GLU A 260 9.88 24.06 -5.54
C GLU A 260 8.61 23.21 -5.44
N GLY A 261 7.69 23.64 -4.57
CA GLY A 261 6.37 23.04 -4.44
C GLY A 261 5.94 22.81 -3.00
N GLU A 262 4.82 22.09 -2.86
CA GLU A 262 4.25 21.72 -1.58
C GLU A 262 4.68 20.30 -1.22
N TRP A 263 5.24 20.14 -0.03
CA TRP A 263 5.83 18.91 0.48
C TRP A 263 5.16 18.56 1.80
N LYS A 264 4.68 17.35 1.96
CA LYS A 264 4.17 16.87 3.25
C LYS A 264 5.23 16.02 3.92
N MET A 265 5.51 16.31 5.19
CA MET A 265 6.34 15.44 6.00
C MET A 265 5.58 14.15 6.31
N ILE A 266 6.23 13.01 6.09
CA ILE A 266 5.65 11.69 6.36
C ILE A 266 6.45 10.90 7.38
N TRP A 267 7.70 11.27 7.64
CA TRP A 267 8.53 10.65 8.66
C TRP A 267 9.68 11.56 9.07
N SER A 268 10.05 11.49 10.35
CA SER A 268 11.23 12.14 10.91
C SER A 268 12.02 11.18 11.80
N SER A 269 13.34 11.31 11.76
CA SER A 269 14.25 10.60 12.68
C SER A 269 14.26 11.18 14.10
N GLN A 270 13.67 12.35 14.31
CA GLN A 270 13.54 12.97 15.62
C GLN A 270 12.34 12.38 16.36
N VAL A 271 12.50 12.20 17.68
CA VAL A 271 11.39 11.81 18.55
C VAL A 271 10.47 13.01 18.68
N GLU A 272 9.22 12.85 18.26
CA GLU A 272 8.17 13.81 18.57
C GLU A 272 8.01 13.93 20.08
N THR A 273 8.00 15.16 20.58
CA THR A 273 7.67 15.42 21.99
C THR A 273 6.16 15.43 22.19
N ASP A 274 5.69 15.35 23.43
CA ASP A 274 4.27 15.55 23.75
C ASP A 274 3.78 16.99 23.43
N SER A 275 4.72 17.91 23.18
CA SER A 275 4.46 19.30 22.82
C SER A 275 4.33 19.45 21.30
N TRP A 276 3.10 19.47 20.82
CA TRP A 276 2.82 19.74 19.39
C TRP A 276 3.39 21.09 18.93
N LEU A 277 3.44 22.11 19.80
CA LEU A 277 3.98 23.44 19.44
C LEU A 277 5.50 23.37 19.22
N GLU A 278 6.19 22.58 20.02
CA GLU A 278 7.63 22.33 19.89
C GLU A 278 7.92 21.51 18.63
N ASN A 279 7.14 20.46 18.37
CA ASN A 279 7.23 19.68 17.14
C ASN A 279 6.96 20.55 15.90
N ALA A 280 5.99 21.47 15.94
CA ALA A 280 5.68 22.39 14.83
C ALA A 280 6.79 23.41 14.60
N ALA A 281 7.35 23.97 15.68
CA ALA A 281 8.48 24.90 15.62
C ALA A 281 9.77 24.22 15.12
N ASN A 282 9.95 22.94 15.43
CA ASN A 282 11.05 22.12 14.91
C ASN A 282 10.81 21.60 13.48
N GLY A 283 9.67 21.95 12.86
CA GLY A 283 9.31 21.51 11.52
C GLY A 283 8.99 20.02 11.41
N LEU A 284 8.67 19.36 12.53
CA LEU A 284 8.40 17.91 12.64
C LEU A 284 6.97 17.52 12.27
N MET A 285 6.16 18.47 11.78
CA MET A 285 4.79 18.19 11.35
C MET A 285 4.34 19.15 10.25
N GLY A 286 3.33 18.72 9.49
CA GLY A 286 2.62 19.58 8.53
C GLY A 286 3.20 19.59 7.11
N MET A 287 2.86 20.65 6.38
CA MET A 287 3.20 20.90 4.99
C MET A 287 4.29 21.96 4.90
N GLN A 288 5.34 21.66 4.13
CA GLN A 288 6.43 22.55 3.78
C GLN A 288 6.24 23.04 2.35
N ILE A 289 6.14 24.35 2.15
CA ILE A 289 6.07 24.99 0.84
C ILE A 289 7.44 25.59 0.53
N VAL A 290 8.08 25.09 -0.53
CA VAL A 290 9.35 25.60 -1.07
C VAL A 290 9.03 26.57 -2.20
N LYS A 291 9.49 27.82 -2.07
CA LYS A 291 9.27 28.91 -3.05
C LYS A 291 10.52 29.12 -3.93
N PRO A 292 10.39 29.77 -5.11
CA PRO A 292 11.47 29.98 -6.08
C PRO A 292 12.73 30.73 -5.62
N ASN A 293 12.73 31.27 -4.39
CA ASN A 293 13.81 32.08 -3.82
C ASN A 293 14.41 31.47 -2.56
N GLY A 294 14.29 30.14 -2.40
CA GLY A 294 14.74 29.44 -1.20
C GLY A 294 13.92 29.74 0.05
N LYS A 295 12.83 30.53 -0.05
CA LYS A 295 11.91 30.73 1.08
C LYS A 295 11.10 29.46 1.32
N LEU A 296 11.03 29.09 2.57
CA LEU A 296 10.26 27.97 3.08
C LEU A 296 9.07 28.49 3.86
N LYS A 297 7.93 27.83 3.74
CA LYS A 297 6.78 28.06 4.62
C LYS A 297 6.27 26.74 5.16
N PHE A 298 6.29 26.57 6.46
CA PHE A 298 5.69 25.44 7.15
C PHE A 298 4.25 25.77 7.55
N LEU A 299 3.35 24.82 7.37
CA LEU A 299 1.93 24.92 7.66
C LEU A 299 1.50 23.68 8.44
N ALA A 300 0.94 23.86 9.62
CA ALA A 300 0.35 22.77 10.39
C ALA A 300 -1.09 23.11 10.78
N ASP A 301 -2.02 22.20 10.48
CA ASP A 301 -3.41 22.32 10.95
C ASP A 301 -3.47 21.89 12.42
N MET A 302 -4.03 22.77 13.27
CA MET A 302 -4.19 22.51 14.69
C MET A 302 -5.61 22.04 15.01
N VAL A 303 -5.76 21.48 16.22
CA VAL A 303 -7.06 21.14 16.81
C VAL A 303 -7.91 22.42 16.94
N LEU A 304 -9.23 22.30 16.72
CA LEU A 304 -10.21 23.40 16.75
C LEU A 304 -10.08 24.44 15.61
N GLY A 305 -9.50 24.05 14.47
CA GLY A 305 -9.52 24.87 13.25
C GLY A 305 -8.51 26.03 13.24
N VAL A 306 -7.58 26.07 14.20
CA VAL A 306 -6.49 27.05 14.21
C VAL A 306 -5.38 26.55 13.26
N LYS A 307 -4.77 27.43 12.46
CA LYS A 307 -3.67 27.08 11.56
C LYS A 307 -2.37 27.71 12.02
N PHE A 308 -1.31 26.90 12.12
CA PHE A 308 0.04 27.37 12.42
C PHE A 308 0.78 27.59 11.11
N SER A 309 1.50 28.71 11.01
CA SER A 309 2.41 28.95 9.88
C SER A 309 3.72 29.56 10.33
N MET A 310 4.83 29.05 9.80
CA MET A 310 6.17 29.58 10.02
C MET A 310 6.86 29.81 8.68
N ASP A 311 7.42 31.00 8.47
CA ASP A 311 8.24 31.30 7.30
C ASP A 311 9.73 31.16 7.67
N GLY A 312 10.54 30.69 6.72
CA GLY A 312 11.99 30.55 6.84
C GLY A 312 12.68 30.74 5.50
N THR A 313 14.01 30.73 5.51
CA THR A 313 14.84 30.78 4.30
C THR A 313 15.87 29.67 4.41
N PHE A 314 16.02 28.90 3.33
CA PHE A 314 17.11 27.95 3.21
C PHE A 314 18.42 28.73 2.97
N VAL A 315 19.44 28.46 3.80
CA VAL A 315 20.76 29.10 3.77
C VAL A 315 21.81 28.05 3.44
#